data_AF-A0A131Z0H9-F1
#
_entry.id   AF-A0A131Z0H9-F1
#
_cell.length_a   1.000
_cell.length_b   1.000
_cell.length_c   1.000
_cell.angle_alpha   90.00
_cell.angle_beta   90.00
_cell.angle_gamma   90.00
#
_symmetry.space_group_name_H-M   'P 1'
#
loop_
_entity.id
_entity.type
_entity.pdbx_description
1 polymer ?
#
loop_
_entity_poly.entity_id
_entity_poly.type
_entity_poly.pdbx_seq_one_letter_code
_entity_poly.pdbx_strand_id
1 'polypeptide(L)'
;METILEQQRRYHEERERLIDAQAKEMLHRKSTNREQINSDHRLKMLLDRYMECTANLKELYEDKDGLRKEEIAALSGPNEFAEFYSRLRTIKEFHRKHPNEIQVPMSVEFDELNKARENPSEEMMNLVDFTDEEGYGKYLDLHECYEKYVNLKGIEKVDYLSYLSSFDQLFDIPKDKKNSEYKKYLDCLLDYLQDYALRVKPLLDINQEMENVMNDFEKQWEAGTFPGWQKEAGSALAHAGAHLDLSAFSSWEELASLGLDRLKSALMALGLKCGGTLEERAQRLFNSKGKQISELDPSLFAKSKPGRNKDSEKQKEIATLEAQLYRFAEILSEQRQATKENVQRKQARTVGEREESDNEISESESEDEDNDVIYNPKNLPLGWDGKPIPYWLYKLHGLNISYTCEICGNFIYRGPKAFQRHFAEWRHAHGMRCLGIPNTAHFANVTQIEDALTLWNKLKDEKSKERFQASTEEEYEDTQGNVVNKKTFEDLKRQGLL
;
A
#
# COMPACT_ATOMS: atom_id res chain seq x y z
N MET A 1 32.75 2.65 23.00
CA MET A 1 32.58 2.23 24.40
C MET A 1 31.36 2.96 24.90
N GLU A 2 30.27 2.26 25.16
CA GLU A 2 28.99 2.89 25.47
C GLU A 2 28.77 2.86 26.99
N THR A 3 29.00 4.01 27.63
CA THR A 3 28.61 4.23 29.02
C THR A 3 27.08 4.28 29.13
N ILE A 4 26.52 4.00 30.31
CA ILE A 4 25.07 4.01 30.50
C ILE A 4 24.51 5.41 30.24
N LEU A 5 25.22 6.45 30.68
CA LEU A 5 24.83 7.83 30.41
C LEU A 5 24.86 8.19 28.92
N GLU A 6 25.81 7.68 28.15
CA GLU A 6 25.86 7.92 26.70
C GLU A 6 24.75 7.13 25.98
N GLN A 7 24.43 5.92 26.43
CA GLN A 7 23.27 5.17 25.91
C GLN A 7 21.96 5.91 26.19
N GLN A 8 21.77 6.44 27.40
CA GLN A 8 20.60 7.25 27.73
C GLN A 8 20.52 8.51 26.87
N ARG A 9 21.64 9.23 26.69
CA ARG A 9 21.71 10.40 25.80
C ARG A 9 21.33 10.01 24.36
N ARG A 10 21.89 8.92 23.84
CA ARG A 10 21.60 8.43 22.49
C ARG A 10 20.12 8.09 22.31
N TYR A 11 19.51 7.36 23.25
CA TYR A 11 18.07 7.04 23.17
C TYR A 11 17.19 8.28 23.27
N HIS A 12 17.56 9.29 24.05
CA HIS A 12 16.84 10.58 24.04
C HIS A 12 16.98 11.31 22.71
N GLU A 13 18.18 11.35 22.13
CA GLU A 13 18.41 11.93 20.81
C GLU A 13 17.58 11.20 19.75
N GLU A 14 17.60 9.87 19.75
CA GLU A 14 16.83 9.04 18.81
C GLU A 14 15.31 9.28 18.93
N ARG A 15 14.79 9.34 20.16
CA ARG A 15 13.37 9.67 20.41
C ARG A 15 12.99 11.03 19.83
N GLU A 16 13.83 12.05 20.02
CA GLU A 16 13.58 13.39 19.49
C GLU A 16 13.59 13.39 17.96
N ARG A 17 14.53 12.67 17.35
CA ARG A 17 14.62 12.53 15.89
C ARG A 17 13.43 11.77 15.30
N LEU A 18 12.96 10.72 15.98
CA LEU A 18 11.77 9.97 15.58
C LEU A 18 10.52 10.85 15.63
N ILE A 19 10.36 11.68 16.66
CA ILE A 19 9.26 12.66 16.75
C ILE A 19 9.34 13.66 15.59
N ASP A 20 10.53 14.21 15.32
CA ASP A 20 10.71 15.18 14.24
C ASP A 20 10.44 14.55 12.86
N ALA A 21 10.86 13.29 12.65
CA ALA A 21 10.58 12.53 11.44
C ALA A 21 9.08 12.23 11.27
N GLN A 22 8.39 11.81 12.34
CA GLN A 22 6.94 11.61 12.35
C GLN A 22 6.21 12.92 12.03
N ALA A 23 6.60 14.04 12.65
CA ALA A 23 6.01 15.34 12.40
C ALA A 23 6.18 15.79 10.94
N LYS A 24 7.37 15.59 10.37
CA LYS A 24 7.65 15.86 8.95
C LYS A 24 6.81 14.99 8.02
N GLU A 25 6.65 13.71 8.35
CA GLU A 25 5.83 12.78 7.56
C GLU A 25 4.34 13.13 7.63
N MET A 26 3.83 13.52 8.80
CA MET A 26 2.47 14.00 8.96
C MET A 26 2.22 15.30 8.18
N LEU A 27 3.21 16.22 8.16
CA LEU A 27 3.12 17.49 7.45
C LEU A 27 3.21 17.34 5.92
N HIS A 28 3.91 16.33 5.43
CA HIS A 28 4.03 16.05 4.00
C HIS A 28 2.65 15.81 3.38
N ARG A 29 2.39 16.41 2.21
CA ARG A 29 1.10 16.29 1.52
C ARG A 29 1.10 15.02 0.68
N LYS A 30 0.11 14.15 0.94
CA LYS A 30 -0.10 12.92 0.19
C LYS A 30 -1.06 13.20 -0.97
N SER A 31 -0.68 12.76 -2.17
CA SER A 31 -1.41 12.99 -3.41
C SER A 31 -2.31 11.82 -3.79
N THR A 32 -1.85 10.60 -3.54
CA THR A 32 -2.52 9.34 -3.92
C THR A 32 -2.84 8.47 -2.70
N ASN A 33 -3.79 7.54 -2.86
CA ASN A 33 -4.10 6.54 -1.82
C ASN A 33 -2.89 5.67 -1.48
N ARG A 34 -2.11 5.28 -2.50
CA ARG A 34 -0.85 4.55 -2.34
C ARG A 34 0.15 5.31 -1.48
N GLU A 35 0.36 6.60 -1.78
CA GLU A 35 1.25 7.45 -0.99
C GLU A 35 0.76 7.61 0.46
N GLN A 36 -0.55 7.72 0.66
CA GLN A 36 -1.17 7.76 1.99
C GLN A 36 -0.89 6.49 2.79
N ILE A 37 -1.17 5.30 2.22
CA ILE A 37 -0.92 4.01 2.89
C ILE A 37 0.57 3.86 3.20
N ASN A 38 1.45 4.17 2.25
CA ASN A 38 2.90 4.10 2.47
C ASN A 38 3.37 5.05 3.57
N SER A 39 2.82 6.27 3.61
CA SER A 39 3.09 7.23 4.68
C SER A 39 2.65 6.69 6.03
N ASP A 40 1.48 6.06 6.11
CA ASP A 40 0.94 5.51 7.35
C ASP A 40 1.78 4.32 7.85
N HIS A 41 2.30 3.48 6.94
CA HIS A 41 3.23 2.40 7.28
C HIS A 41 4.58 2.93 7.76
N ARG A 42 5.14 3.96 7.11
CA ARG A 42 6.36 4.62 7.61
C ARG A 42 6.14 5.21 9.01
N LEU A 43 5.01 5.88 9.22
CA LEU A 43 4.64 6.41 10.54
C LEU A 43 4.56 5.30 11.59
N LYS A 44 3.96 4.16 11.24
CA LYS A 44 3.88 2.98 12.12
C LYS A 44 5.27 2.45 12.48
N MET A 45 6.16 2.29 11.50
CA MET A 45 7.56 1.88 11.75
C MET A 45 8.31 2.86 12.67
N LEU A 46 8.16 4.17 12.45
CA LEU A 46 8.76 5.19 13.29
C LEU A 46 8.20 5.15 14.72
N LEU A 47 6.89 4.91 14.86
CA LEU A 47 6.21 4.78 16.15
C LEU A 47 6.69 3.56 16.93
N ASP A 48 6.80 2.41 16.26
CA ASP A 48 7.26 1.18 16.89
C ASP A 48 8.70 1.30 17.39
N ARG A 49 9.59 1.89 16.57
CA ARG A 49 10.95 2.21 16.99
C ARG A 49 10.96 3.18 18.17
N TYR A 50 10.09 4.19 18.17
CA TYR A 50 9.97 5.12 19.30
C TYR A 50 9.55 4.42 20.59
N MET A 51 8.58 3.51 20.51
CA MET A 51 8.12 2.72 21.64
C MET A 51 9.23 1.81 22.18
N GLU A 52 9.97 1.14 21.30
CA GLU A 52 11.12 0.30 21.66
C GLU A 52 12.22 1.12 22.35
N CYS A 53 12.65 2.24 21.75
CA CYS A 53 13.63 3.15 22.35
C CYS A 53 13.17 3.63 23.73
N THR A 54 11.89 3.94 23.89
CA THR A 54 11.31 4.39 25.16
C THR A 54 11.28 3.27 26.21
N ALA A 55 10.98 2.03 25.82
CA ALA A 55 11.00 0.88 26.71
C ALA A 55 12.42 0.59 27.22
N ASN A 56 13.40 0.56 26.31
CA ASN A 56 14.81 0.36 26.65
C ASN A 56 15.35 1.47 27.56
N LEU A 57 15.00 2.73 27.25
CA LEU A 57 15.38 3.87 28.06
C LEU A 57 14.79 3.81 29.49
N LYS A 58 13.53 3.39 29.61
CA LYS A 58 12.88 3.20 30.91
C LYS A 58 13.62 2.15 31.74
N GLU A 59 13.99 1.01 31.15
CA GLU A 59 14.76 -0.03 31.82
C GLU A 59 16.11 0.49 32.34
N LEU A 60 16.82 1.29 31.52
CA LEU A 60 18.07 1.94 31.95
C LEU A 60 17.90 2.94 33.09
N TYR A 61 16.71 3.56 33.23
CA TYR A 61 16.40 4.45 34.36
C TYR A 61 15.93 3.70 35.61
N GLU A 62 15.29 2.54 35.45
CA GLU A 62 14.91 1.66 36.57
C GLU A 62 16.14 1.19 37.36
N ASP A 63 17.30 1.05 36.70
CA ASP A 63 18.62 0.81 37.34
C ASP A 63 18.58 -0.39 38.30
N LYS A 64 18.04 -1.52 37.83
CA LYS A 64 17.85 -2.74 38.63
C LYS A 64 19.17 -3.33 39.12
N ASP A 65 20.24 -3.14 38.35
CA ASP A 65 21.61 -3.58 38.65
C ASP A 65 22.43 -2.57 39.45
N GLY A 66 21.96 -1.32 39.58
CA GLY A 66 22.63 -0.24 40.30
C GLY A 66 23.82 0.38 39.55
N LEU A 67 24.13 -0.09 38.34
CA LEU A 67 25.30 0.32 37.58
C LEU A 67 25.24 1.80 37.19
N ARG A 68 24.04 2.34 36.95
CA ARG A 68 23.87 3.76 36.64
C ARG A 68 24.24 4.63 37.84
N LYS A 69 23.81 4.25 39.05
CA LYS A 69 24.18 4.96 40.29
C LYS A 69 25.68 4.90 40.54
N GLU A 70 26.29 3.73 40.34
CA GLU A 70 27.73 3.56 40.48
C GLU A 70 28.50 4.44 39.49
N GLU A 71 28.06 4.49 38.22
CA GLU A 71 28.68 5.35 37.21
C GLU A 71 28.57 6.84 37.58
N ILE A 72 27.40 7.29 38.03
CA ILE A 72 27.19 8.67 38.47
C ILE A 72 28.06 8.98 39.69
N ALA A 73 28.15 8.06 40.65
CA ALA A 73 29.00 8.23 41.83
C ALA A 73 30.49 8.29 41.47
N ALA A 74 30.94 7.52 40.49
CA ALA A 74 32.31 7.57 39.98
C ALA A 74 32.63 8.92 39.31
N LEU A 75 31.66 9.51 38.62
CA LEU A 75 31.80 10.83 37.98
C LEU A 75 31.77 11.99 38.97
N SER A 76 31.03 11.86 40.08
CA SER A 76 30.81 12.93 41.08
C SER A 76 31.59 12.70 42.40
N GLY A 77 32.57 11.79 42.40
CA GLY A 77 33.34 11.40 43.58
C GLY A 77 34.60 12.25 43.80
N PRO A 78 35.41 12.01 44.86
CA PRO A 78 36.60 12.84 45.16
C PRO A 78 37.70 12.83 44.08
N ASN A 79 37.68 11.84 43.17
CA ASN A 79 38.71 11.58 42.16
C ASN A 79 38.23 11.85 40.71
N GLU A 80 37.31 12.81 40.51
CA GLU A 80 36.66 13.12 39.21
C GLU A 80 37.67 13.27 38.06
N PHE A 81 38.76 14.00 38.28
CA PHE A 81 39.76 14.26 37.25
C PHE A 81 40.49 12.98 36.82
N ALA A 82 40.82 12.08 37.76
CA ALA A 82 41.53 10.85 37.44
C ALA A 82 40.65 9.91 36.58
N GLU A 83 39.36 9.81 36.93
CA GLU A 83 38.37 9.04 36.19
C GLU A 83 38.16 9.63 34.78
N PHE A 84 38.03 10.95 34.66
CA PHE A 84 37.92 11.64 33.37
C PHE A 84 39.11 11.36 32.46
N TYR A 85 40.34 11.49 32.96
CA TYR A 85 41.55 11.23 32.16
C TYR A 85 41.71 9.76 31.79
N SER A 86 41.23 8.83 32.64
CA SER A 86 41.17 7.40 32.33
C SER A 86 40.24 7.14 31.13
N ARG A 87 39.00 7.63 31.18
CA ARG A 87 38.03 7.49 30.09
C ARG A 87 38.52 8.15 28.80
N LEU A 88 39.09 9.36 28.89
CA LEU A 88 39.67 10.07 27.76
C LEU A 88 40.81 9.30 27.11
N ARG A 89 41.67 8.65 27.91
CA ARG A 89 42.76 7.81 27.38
C ARG A 89 42.19 6.66 26.56
N THR A 90 41.15 5.99 27.04
CA THR A 90 40.54 4.87 26.31
C THR A 90 39.86 5.32 25.02
N ILE A 91 39.22 6.49 25.00
CA ILE A 91 38.67 7.10 23.77
C ILE A 91 39.80 7.38 22.76
N LYS A 92 40.91 7.99 23.21
CA LYS A 92 42.08 8.25 22.35
C LYS A 92 42.69 6.97 21.80
N GLU A 93 42.78 5.91 22.60
CA GLU A 93 43.25 4.60 22.16
C GLU A 93 42.31 3.95 21.15
N PHE A 94 40.99 4.08 21.33
CA PHE A 94 39.99 3.59 20.38
C PHE A 94 40.15 4.26 19.01
N HIS A 95 40.22 5.59 18.95
CA HIS A 95 40.44 6.31 17.69
C HIS A 95 41.81 6.06 17.07
N ARG A 96 42.84 5.78 17.88
CA ARG A 96 44.15 5.37 17.38
C ARG A 96 44.10 3.99 16.71
N LYS A 97 43.28 3.07 17.22
CA LYS A 97 43.08 1.73 16.64
C LYS A 97 42.20 1.75 15.40
N HIS A 98 41.24 2.68 15.32
CA HIS A 98 40.29 2.81 14.22
C HIS A 98 40.42 4.17 13.50
N PRO A 99 41.57 4.45 12.85
CA PRO A 99 41.83 5.77 12.25
C PRO A 99 40.97 6.08 11.01
N ASN A 100 40.41 5.05 10.37
CA ASN A 100 39.59 5.17 9.15
C ASN A 100 38.10 4.95 9.41
N GLU A 101 37.68 4.79 10.67
CA GLU A 101 36.26 4.62 11.01
C GLU A 101 35.56 5.98 10.93
N ILE A 102 34.65 6.13 9.97
CA ILE A 102 33.84 7.33 9.81
C ILE A 102 32.65 7.19 10.75
N GLN A 103 32.56 8.07 11.74
CA GLN A 103 31.40 8.15 12.61
C GLN A 103 30.27 8.83 11.83
N VAL A 104 29.21 8.08 11.54
CA VAL A 104 28.01 8.61 10.88
C VAL A 104 27.06 9.13 11.97
N PRO A 105 26.72 10.43 11.97
CA PRO A 105 25.73 10.96 12.90
C PRO A 105 24.37 10.30 12.67
N MET A 106 23.62 10.09 13.75
CA MET A 106 22.27 9.52 13.69
C MET A 106 21.34 10.33 12.78
N SER A 107 21.56 11.64 12.65
CA SER A 107 20.77 12.49 11.75
C SER A 107 20.84 12.06 10.28
N VAL A 108 21.94 11.44 9.84
CA VAL A 108 22.12 11.03 8.45
C VAL A 108 21.08 9.98 8.04
N GLU A 109 20.75 9.05 8.94
CA GLU A 109 19.72 8.03 8.70
C GLU A 109 18.35 8.69 8.45
N PHE A 110 17.98 9.66 9.28
CA PHE A 110 16.71 10.39 9.13
C PHE A 110 16.69 11.29 7.87
N ASP A 111 17.85 11.84 7.49
CA ASP A 111 17.97 12.60 6.24
C ASP A 111 17.86 11.69 5.01
N GLU A 112 18.38 10.47 5.07
CA GLU A 112 18.22 9.45 4.03
C GLU A 112 16.77 9.00 3.90
N LEU A 113 16.06 8.78 5.01
CA LEU A 113 14.61 8.49 5.00
C LEU A 113 13.82 9.60 4.30
N ASN A 114 14.15 10.87 4.55
CA ASN A 114 13.50 12.00 3.88
C ASN A 114 13.79 12.01 2.37
N LYS A 115 15.03 11.75 1.95
CA LYS A 115 15.39 11.69 0.53
C LYS A 115 14.72 10.53 -0.19
N ALA A 116 14.65 9.39 0.48
CA ALA A 116 14.04 8.19 -0.08
C ALA A 116 12.51 8.31 -0.19
N ARG A 117 11.89 9.21 0.59
CA ARG A 117 10.50 9.63 0.36
C ARG A 117 10.34 10.51 -0.88
N GLU A 118 11.27 11.44 -1.11
CA GLU A 118 11.23 12.35 -2.27
C GLU A 118 11.51 11.61 -3.59
N ASN A 119 12.43 10.64 -3.56
CA ASN A 119 12.77 9.79 -4.69
C ASN A 119 12.72 8.30 -4.26
N PRO A 120 11.52 7.70 -4.19
CA PRO A 120 11.38 6.30 -3.82
C PRO A 120 11.98 5.39 -4.88
N SER A 121 12.74 4.39 -4.43
CA SER A 121 13.10 3.23 -5.25
C SER A 121 11.87 2.37 -5.53
N GLU A 122 11.91 1.50 -6.55
CA GLU A 122 10.79 0.56 -6.84
C GLU A 122 10.40 -0.25 -5.60
N GLU A 123 11.37 -0.70 -4.80
CA GLU A 123 11.13 -1.43 -3.54
C GLU A 123 10.49 -0.55 -2.44
N MET A 124 10.63 0.77 -2.51
CA MET A 124 10.00 1.72 -1.58
C MET A 124 8.68 2.30 -2.09
N MET A 125 8.34 2.07 -3.37
CA MET A 125 7.04 2.43 -3.93
C MET A 125 5.92 1.54 -3.36
N ASN A 126 6.21 0.27 -3.09
CA ASN A 126 5.27 -0.68 -2.49
C ASN A 126 5.84 -1.18 -1.16
N LEU A 127 5.52 -0.47 -0.06
CA LEU A 127 5.93 -0.90 1.28
C LEU A 127 5.12 -2.09 1.79
N VAL A 128 4.00 -2.38 1.15
CA VAL A 128 3.04 -3.41 1.56
C VAL A 128 2.53 -4.13 0.33
N ASP A 129 2.45 -5.45 0.45
CA ASP A 129 1.92 -6.29 -0.62
C ASP A 129 0.39 -6.22 -0.64
N PHE A 130 -0.15 -5.82 -1.79
CA PHE A 130 -1.56 -5.95 -2.13
C PHE A 130 -1.69 -6.80 -3.40
N THR A 131 -2.81 -7.50 -3.51
CA THR A 131 -3.15 -8.16 -4.77
C THR A 131 -3.59 -7.12 -5.80
N ASP A 132 -3.45 -7.44 -7.08
CA ASP A 132 -3.85 -6.54 -8.17
C ASP A 132 -5.34 -6.16 -8.09
N GLU A 133 -6.20 -7.10 -7.66
CA GLU A 133 -7.64 -6.86 -7.48
C GLU A 133 -7.95 -5.94 -6.29
N GLU A 134 -7.06 -5.88 -5.28
CA GLU A 134 -7.19 -4.96 -4.14
C GLU A 134 -6.80 -3.52 -4.51
N GLY A 135 -6.03 -3.33 -5.60
CA GLY A 135 -5.66 -2.01 -6.12
C GLY A 135 -4.99 -1.12 -5.06
N TYR A 136 -3.99 -1.67 -4.36
CA TYR A 136 -3.26 -1.03 -3.26
C TYR A 136 -4.18 -0.40 -2.19
N GLY A 137 -5.09 -1.20 -1.65
CA GLY A 137 -5.99 -0.80 -0.57
C GLY A 137 -7.26 -0.08 -0.99
N LYS A 138 -7.55 0.00 -2.29
CA LYS A 138 -8.74 0.67 -2.84
C LYS A 138 -9.97 -0.23 -2.85
N TYR A 139 -9.78 -1.53 -3.09
CA TYR A 139 -10.84 -2.52 -3.24
C TYR A 139 -10.56 -3.74 -2.36
N LEU A 140 -11.62 -4.47 -2.02
CA LEU A 140 -11.56 -5.74 -1.29
C LEU A 140 -11.70 -6.88 -2.30
N ASP A 141 -10.78 -7.83 -2.26
CA ASP A 141 -10.96 -9.11 -2.96
C ASP A 141 -11.72 -10.09 -2.07
N LEU A 142 -13.04 -10.13 -2.27
CA LEU A 142 -13.94 -11.02 -1.56
C LEU A 142 -14.36 -12.24 -2.40
N HIS A 143 -13.68 -12.52 -3.52
CA HIS A 143 -14.09 -13.60 -4.42
C HIS A 143 -13.94 -14.98 -3.75
N GLU A 144 -12.82 -15.24 -3.07
CA GLU A 144 -12.60 -16.50 -2.35
C GLU A 144 -13.65 -16.69 -1.23
N CYS A 145 -13.97 -15.62 -0.50
CA CYS A 145 -14.99 -15.65 0.54
C CYS A 145 -16.39 -15.92 -0.03
N TYR A 146 -16.71 -15.32 -1.19
CA TYR A 146 -17.96 -15.55 -1.89
C TYR A 146 -18.12 -17.00 -2.35
N GLU A 147 -17.08 -17.63 -2.90
CA GLU A 147 -17.14 -19.05 -3.28
C GLU A 147 -17.46 -19.93 -2.07
N LYS A 148 -16.83 -19.64 -0.91
CA LYS A 148 -17.12 -20.34 0.34
C LYS A 148 -18.56 -20.10 0.81
N TYR A 149 -19.08 -18.89 0.66
CA TYR A 149 -20.47 -18.54 1.00
C TYR A 149 -21.49 -19.31 0.15
N VAL A 150 -21.31 -19.34 -1.18
CA VAL A 150 -22.22 -20.03 -2.11
C VAL A 150 -22.27 -21.54 -1.86
N ASN A 151 -21.19 -22.09 -1.30
CA ASN A 151 -21.08 -23.50 -0.92
C ASN A 151 -21.76 -23.86 0.42
N LEU A 152 -22.24 -22.87 1.19
CA LEU A 152 -22.94 -23.12 2.45
C LEU A 152 -24.30 -23.78 2.22
N LYS A 153 -24.55 -24.86 2.98
CA LYS A 153 -25.76 -25.67 2.81
C LYS A 153 -26.99 -24.99 3.42
N GLY A 154 -28.02 -24.80 2.59
CA GLY A 154 -29.31 -24.29 3.03
C GLY A 154 -29.38 -22.76 3.18
N ILE A 155 -28.41 -22.05 2.63
CA ILE A 155 -28.45 -20.61 2.40
C ILE A 155 -28.79 -20.38 0.92
N GLU A 156 -29.54 -19.32 0.63
CA GLU A 156 -29.92 -18.97 -0.73
C GLU A 156 -28.68 -18.50 -1.52
N LYS A 157 -28.54 -19.02 -2.75
CA LYS A 157 -27.42 -18.64 -3.61
C LYS A 157 -27.69 -17.26 -4.18
N VAL A 158 -26.85 -16.31 -3.81
CA VAL A 158 -26.87 -14.94 -4.32
C VAL A 158 -25.73 -14.75 -5.31
N ASP A 159 -25.88 -13.78 -6.21
CA ASP A 159 -24.79 -13.31 -7.08
C ASP A 159 -23.76 -12.49 -6.29
N TYR A 160 -22.57 -12.30 -6.86
CA TYR A 160 -21.46 -11.61 -6.19
C TYR A 160 -21.82 -10.18 -5.75
N LEU A 161 -22.59 -9.45 -6.57
CA LEU A 161 -22.97 -8.08 -6.26
C LEU A 161 -23.95 -8.00 -5.09
N SER A 162 -24.91 -8.94 -5.02
CA SER A 162 -25.79 -9.07 -3.88
C SER A 162 -25.02 -9.47 -2.62
N TYR A 163 -24.07 -10.41 -2.73
CA TYR A 163 -23.19 -10.79 -1.63
C TYR A 163 -22.41 -9.61 -1.05
N LEU A 164 -21.79 -8.78 -1.89
CA LEU A 164 -21.08 -7.57 -1.45
C LEU A 164 -21.98 -6.56 -0.71
N SER A 165 -23.30 -6.62 -0.93
CA SER A 165 -24.27 -5.74 -0.30
C SER A 165 -24.84 -6.29 1.01
N SER A 166 -24.69 -7.58 1.28
CA SER A 166 -25.34 -8.26 2.42
C SER A 166 -24.41 -9.15 3.24
N PHE A 167 -23.12 -9.25 2.94
CA PHE A 167 -22.19 -10.09 3.72
C PHE A 167 -22.04 -9.63 5.19
N ASP A 168 -22.37 -8.37 5.48
CA ASP A 168 -22.44 -7.79 6.82
C ASP A 168 -23.85 -7.88 7.44
N GLN A 169 -24.82 -8.52 6.78
CA GLN A 169 -26.19 -8.72 7.27
C GLN A 169 -26.37 -10.12 7.86
N LEU A 170 -25.45 -10.52 8.76
CA LEU A 170 -25.43 -11.88 9.35
C LEU A 170 -26.63 -12.17 10.27
N PHE A 171 -27.40 -11.14 10.64
CA PHE A 171 -28.63 -11.28 11.42
C PHE A 171 -29.79 -11.89 10.63
N ASP A 172 -29.75 -11.86 9.29
CA ASP A 172 -30.77 -12.47 8.43
C ASP A 172 -30.56 -13.98 8.28
N ILE A 173 -29.37 -14.49 8.59
CA ILE A 173 -29.04 -15.91 8.50
C ILE A 173 -29.70 -16.66 9.66
N PRO A 174 -30.57 -17.66 9.38
CA PRO A 174 -31.24 -18.42 10.42
C PRO A 174 -30.27 -19.17 11.34
N LYS A 175 -30.58 -19.25 12.64
CA LYS A 175 -29.73 -19.92 13.66
C LYS A 175 -29.45 -21.38 13.34
N ASP A 176 -30.37 -22.09 12.69
CA ASP A 176 -30.21 -23.48 12.29
C ASP A 176 -29.18 -23.68 11.16
N LYS A 177 -28.86 -22.61 10.42
CA LYS A 177 -27.84 -22.61 9.35
C LYS A 177 -26.45 -22.21 9.85
N LYS A 178 -26.32 -21.66 11.06
CA LYS A 178 -25.06 -21.28 11.70
C LYS A 178 -24.32 -22.51 12.25
N ASN A 179 -23.90 -23.38 11.33
CA ASN A 179 -23.21 -24.64 11.62
C ASN A 179 -21.67 -24.48 11.58
N SER A 180 -20.94 -25.59 11.65
CA SER A 180 -19.47 -25.56 11.59
C SER A 180 -18.91 -25.14 10.23
N GLU A 181 -19.64 -25.35 9.12
CA GLU A 181 -19.22 -24.87 7.79
C GLU A 181 -19.33 -23.34 7.71
N TYR A 182 -20.41 -22.78 8.27
CA TYR A 182 -20.60 -21.34 8.41
C TYR A 182 -19.53 -20.70 9.28
N LYS A 183 -19.16 -21.33 10.42
CA LYS A 183 -18.05 -20.86 11.25
C LYS A 183 -16.74 -20.75 10.45
N LYS A 184 -16.39 -21.78 9.65
CA LYS A 184 -15.18 -21.75 8.80
C LYS A 184 -15.21 -20.64 7.75
N TYR A 185 -16.39 -20.34 7.21
CA TYR A 185 -16.57 -19.21 6.31
C TYR A 185 -16.32 -17.89 7.05
N LEU A 186 -16.88 -17.71 8.26
CA LEU A 186 -16.65 -16.52 9.08
C LEU A 186 -15.18 -16.36 9.46
N ASP A 187 -14.51 -17.44 9.88
CA ASP A 187 -13.08 -17.42 10.22
C ASP A 187 -12.27 -16.94 9.00
N CYS A 188 -12.51 -17.52 7.81
CA CYS A 188 -11.84 -17.11 6.58
C CYS A 188 -12.08 -15.62 6.22
N LEU A 189 -13.31 -15.16 6.35
CA LEU A 189 -13.67 -13.78 6.02
C LEU A 189 -13.06 -12.79 7.03
N LEU A 190 -13.06 -13.15 8.32
CA LEU A 190 -12.43 -12.35 9.36
C LEU A 190 -10.92 -12.29 9.22
N ASP A 191 -10.27 -13.43 8.96
CA ASP A 191 -8.82 -13.50 8.73
C ASP A 191 -8.42 -12.54 7.59
N TYR A 192 -9.16 -12.57 6.48
CA TYR A 192 -8.97 -11.65 5.35
C TYR A 192 -9.19 -10.19 5.74
N LEU A 193 -10.34 -9.86 6.34
CA LEU A 193 -10.67 -8.47 6.68
C LEU A 193 -9.73 -7.89 7.74
N GLN A 194 -9.26 -8.69 8.69
CA GLN A 194 -8.31 -8.28 9.71
C GLN A 194 -6.94 -7.98 9.10
N ASP A 195 -6.41 -8.90 8.27
CA ASP A 195 -5.15 -8.68 7.56
C ASP A 195 -5.22 -7.45 6.64
N TYR A 196 -6.29 -7.34 5.86
CA TYR A 196 -6.52 -6.20 4.99
C TYR A 196 -6.63 -4.88 5.77
N ALA A 197 -7.31 -4.88 6.93
CA ALA A 197 -7.39 -3.69 7.79
C ALA A 197 -6.02 -3.26 8.32
N LEU A 198 -5.14 -4.21 8.70
CA LEU A 198 -3.76 -3.91 9.11
C LEU A 198 -2.95 -3.30 7.97
N ARG A 199 -3.15 -3.79 6.74
CA ARG A 199 -2.48 -3.28 5.55
C ARG A 199 -2.96 -1.89 5.15
N VAL A 200 -4.26 -1.60 5.21
CA VAL A 200 -4.81 -0.29 4.79
C VAL A 200 -4.74 0.77 5.89
N LYS A 201 -4.86 0.39 7.17
CA LYS A 201 -4.90 1.30 8.31
C LYS A 201 -3.91 0.87 9.40
N PRO A 202 -2.59 0.90 9.15
CA PRO A 202 -1.58 0.40 10.10
C PRO A 202 -1.49 1.20 11.41
N LEU A 203 -1.99 2.44 11.42
CA LEU A 203 -2.04 3.31 12.60
C LEU A 203 -3.25 3.04 13.51
N LEU A 204 -4.20 2.21 13.06
CA LEU A 204 -5.36 1.83 13.86
C LEU A 204 -4.96 0.73 14.85
N ASP A 205 -5.23 0.95 16.13
CA ASP A 205 -5.03 -0.07 17.16
C ASP A 205 -6.16 -1.10 17.12
N ILE A 206 -5.98 -2.14 16.31
CA ILE A 206 -6.95 -3.22 16.17
C ILE A 206 -7.17 -3.96 17.49
N ASN A 207 -6.15 -4.06 18.35
CA ASN A 207 -6.31 -4.76 19.63
C ASN A 207 -7.29 -4.00 20.53
N GLN A 208 -7.13 -2.68 20.64
CA GLN A 208 -8.05 -1.84 21.39
C GLN A 208 -9.47 -1.87 20.82
N GLU A 209 -9.59 -1.87 19.48
CA GLU A 209 -10.88 -2.01 18.79
C GLU A 209 -11.56 -3.35 19.10
N MET A 210 -10.82 -4.45 19.06
CA MET A 210 -11.35 -5.78 19.39
C MET A 210 -11.74 -5.88 20.86
N GLU A 211 -10.97 -5.31 21.79
CA GLU A 211 -11.35 -5.25 23.21
C GLU A 211 -12.67 -4.48 23.42
N ASN A 212 -12.84 -3.35 22.72
CA ASN A 212 -14.09 -2.58 22.78
C ASN A 212 -15.28 -3.39 22.26
N VAL A 213 -15.11 -4.07 21.12
CA VAL A 213 -16.13 -4.96 20.54
C VAL A 213 -16.49 -6.08 21.51
N MET A 214 -15.50 -6.72 22.14
CA MET A 214 -15.73 -7.79 23.11
C MET A 214 -16.52 -7.30 24.34
N ASN A 215 -16.14 -6.13 24.88
CA ASN A 215 -16.84 -5.53 26.02
C ASN A 215 -18.30 -5.19 25.69
N ASP A 216 -18.58 -4.66 24.50
CA ASP A 216 -19.94 -4.34 24.08
C ASP A 216 -20.74 -5.58 23.71
N PHE A 217 -20.09 -6.58 23.09
CA PHE A 217 -20.68 -7.88 22.84
C PHE A 217 -21.12 -8.55 24.14
N GLU A 218 -20.29 -8.56 25.18
CA GLU A 218 -20.64 -9.17 26.46
C GLU A 218 -21.88 -8.52 27.09
N LYS A 219 -21.96 -7.18 27.08
CA LYS A 219 -23.14 -6.44 27.56
C LYS A 219 -24.40 -6.81 26.75
N GLN A 220 -24.29 -6.85 25.42
CA GLN A 220 -25.42 -7.19 24.53
C GLN A 220 -25.82 -8.66 24.65
N TRP A 221 -24.87 -9.55 24.87
CA TRP A 221 -25.07 -10.99 25.04
C TRP A 221 -25.79 -11.29 26.35
N GLU A 222 -25.35 -10.67 27.45
CA GLU A 222 -26.02 -10.77 28.76
C GLU A 222 -27.44 -10.22 28.71
N ALA A 223 -27.64 -9.06 28.07
CA ALA A 223 -28.95 -8.45 27.85
C ALA A 223 -29.83 -9.26 26.88
N GLY A 224 -29.25 -10.16 26.08
CA GLY A 224 -29.96 -10.92 25.05
C GLY A 224 -30.46 -10.08 23.87
N THR A 225 -29.83 -8.92 23.64
CA THR A 225 -30.19 -7.95 22.59
C THR A 225 -29.33 -8.09 21.34
N PHE A 226 -28.32 -8.98 21.35
CA PHE A 226 -27.40 -9.15 20.22
C PHE A 226 -28.14 -9.57 18.93
N PRO A 227 -27.95 -8.86 17.80
CA PRO A 227 -28.65 -9.12 16.53
C PRO A 227 -28.47 -10.57 16.05
N GLY A 228 -29.54 -11.18 15.50
CA GLY A 228 -29.52 -12.58 15.05
C GLY A 228 -29.49 -13.63 16.17
N TRP A 229 -29.23 -13.23 17.43
CA TRP A 229 -29.13 -14.14 18.58
C TRP A 229 -30.14 -13.89 19.70
N GLN A 230 -31.08 -12.97 19.49
CA GLN A 230 -32.17 -12.64 20.41
C GLN A 230 -32.84 -13.91 20.96
N LYS A 231 -33.11 -13.93 22.27
CA LYS A 231 -33.85 -15.01 22.91
C LYS A 231 -35.29 -14.96 22.41
N GLU A 232 -35.75 -16.02 21.74
CA GLU A 232 -37.15 -16.09 21.31
C GLU A 232 -38.07 -15.90 22.52
N ALA A 233 -38.87 -14.83 22.50
CA ALA A 233 -39.85 -14.53 23.54
C ALA A 233 -40.83 -15.70 23.78
N GLY A 234 -41.02 -16.57 22.77
CA GLY A 234 -41.85 -17.77 22.86
C GLY A 234 -41.30 -18.89 23.76
N SER A 235 -39.99 -18.98 23.96
CA SER A 235 -39.39 -20.04 24.80
C SER A 235 -39.49 -19.72 26.30
N ALA A 236 -39.49 -18.43 26.66
CA ALA A 236 -39.71 -18.01 28.05
C ALA A 236 -41.13 -18.32 28.53
N LEU A 237 -42.17 -18.11 27.69
CA LEU A 237 -43.55 -18.47 28.04
C LEU A 237 -43.82 -19.99 28.02
N ALA A 238 -43.11 -20.75 27.19
CA ALA A 238 -43.26 -22.21 27.14
C ALA A 238 -42.54 -22.95 28.29
N HIS A 239 -41.58 -22.28 28.95
CA HIS A 239 -40.78 -22.86 30.04
C HIS A 239 -41.06 -22.22 31.41
N ALA A 240 -41.58 -20.99 31.46
CA ALA A 240 -42.12 -20.41 32.68
C ALA A 240 -43.57 -20.87 32.84
N GLY A 241 -43.75 -22.00 33.51
CA GLY A 241 -45.10 -22.41 33.90
C GLY A 241 -45.80 -21.36 34.77
N ALA A 242 -47.11 -21.44 34.88
CA ALA A 242 -47.89 -20.49 35.69
C ALA A 242 -47.79 -20.83 37.18
N HIS A 243 -47.46 -19.84 38.00
CA HIS A 243 -47.41 -20.00 39.46
C HIS A 243 -48.81 -20.36 40.00
N LEU A 244 -48.91 -21.47 40.73
CA LEU A 244 -50.13 -21.90 41.39
C LEU A 244 -49.98 -21.62 42.88
N ASP A 245 -50.90 -20.87 43.47
CA ASP A 245 -50.92 -20.70 44.92
C ASP A 245 -51.38 -22.02 45.58
N LEU A 246 -50.47 -22.64 46.32
CA LEU A 246 -50.70 -23.91 47.02
C LEU A 246 -51.37 -23.72 48.38
N SER A 247 -51.49 -22.47 48.88
CA SER A 247 -52.09 -22.17 50.19
C SER A 247 -53.53 -22.66 50.29
N ALA A 248 -54.28 -22.55 49.18
CA ALA A 248 -55.70 -22.88 49.05
C ALA A 248 -56.02 -24.39 49.03
N PHE A 249 -55.02 -25.27 48.92
CA PHE A 249 -55.22 -26.71 48.79
C PHE A 249 -54.82 -27.45 50.07
N SER A 250 -55.71 -28.27 50.62
CA SER A 250 -55.49 -28.98 51.89
C SER A 250 -54.86 -30.36 51.73
N SER A 251 -54.93 -30.93 50.52
CA SER A 251 -54.39 -32.26 50.19
C SER A 251 -53.86 -32.33 48.75
N TRP A 252 -53.10 -33.39 48.42
CA TRP A 252 -52.60 -33.59 47.07
C TRP A 252 -53.69 -34.11 46.11
N GLU A 253 -54.74 -34.73 46.64
CA GLU A 253 -55.93 -35.18 45.89
C GLU A 253 -56.72 -33.99 45.32
N GLU A 254 -56.79 -32.87 46.04
CA GLU A 254 -57.39 -31.64 45.53
C GLU A 254 -56.57 -31.03 44.38
N LEU A 255 -55.22 -31.12 44.44
CA LEU A 255 -54.35 -30.70 43.34
C LEU A 255 -54.45 -31.63 42.12
N ALA A 256 -54.62 -32.93 42.34
CA ALA A 256 -54.85 -33.92 41.30
C ALA A 256 -56.11 -33.59 40.46
N SER A 257 -57.16 -33.05 41.09
CA SER A 257 -58.40 -32.64 40.42
C SER A 257 -58.24 -31.49 39.41
N LEU A 258 -57.13 -30.72 39.48
CA LEU A 258 -56.83 -29.62 38.56
C LEU A 258 -56.39 -30.09 37.16
N GLY A 259 -56.10 -31.38 37.01
CA GLY A 259 -55.71 -32.00 35.75
C GLY A 259 -54.22 -31.87 35.41
N LEU A 260 -53.81 -32.70 34.43
CA LEU A 260 -52.40 -32.87 34.04
C LEU A 260 -51.73 -31.58 33.58
N ASP A 261 -52.43 -30.74 32.81
CA ASP A 261 -51.84 -29.54 32.20
C ASP A 261 -51.54 -28.45 33.24
N ARG A 262 -52.44 -28.27 34.21
CA ARG A 262 -52.26 -27.27 35.27
C ARG A 262 -51.16 -27.67 36.26
N LEU A 263 -51.07 -28.96 36.59
CA LEU A 263 -49.98 -29.52 37.39
C LEU A 263 -48.63 -29.43 36.67
N LYS A 264 -48.60 -29.73 35.37
CA LYS A 264 -47.39 -29.60 34.54
C LYS A 264 -46.92 -28.15 34.51
N SER A 265 -47.84 -27.20 34.32
CA SER A 265 -47.53 -25.77 34.34
C SER A 265 -46.97 -25.35 35.71
N ALA A 266 -47.63 -25.68 36.81
CA ALA A 266 -47.14 -25.32 38.15
C ALA A 266 -45.77 -25.96 38.51
N LEU A 267 -45.53 -27.21 38.09
CA LEU A 267 -44.23 -27.87 38.28
C LEU A 267 -43.12 -27.24 37.43
N MET A 268 -43.42 -26.81 36.20
CA MET A 268 -42.47 -26.07 35.36
C MET A 268 -42.14 -24.70 35.95
N ALA A 269 -43.12 -24.01 36.54
CA ALA A 269 -42.92 -22.73 37.24
C ALA A 269 -41.88 -22.82 38.37
N LEU A 270 -41.83 -23.97 39.05
CA LEU A 270 -40.92 -24.26 40.15
C LEU A 270 -39.63 -25.02 39.73
N GLY A 271 -39.44 -25.28 38.43
CA GLY A 271 -38.26 -26.01 37.92
C GLY A 271 -38.22 -27.51 38.27
N LEU A 272 -39.36 -28.08 38.68
CA LEU A 272 -39.48 -29.46 39.14
C LEU A 272 -39.74 -30.43 37.97
N LYS A 273 -39.38 -31.71 38.16
CA LYS A 273 -39.66 -32.77 37.18
C LYS A 273 -41.16 -32.87 36.89
N CYS A 274 -41.51 -32.89 35.61
CA CYS A 274 -42.90 -33.00 35.14
C CYS A 274 -43.29 -34.42 34.69
N GLY A 275 -42.42 -35.42 34.87
CA GLY A 275 -42.71 -36.83 34.53
C GLY A 275 -43.47 -37.56 35.65
N GLY A 276 -44.14 -38.65 35.29
CA GLY A 276 -44.92 -39.47 36.22
C GLY A 276 -46.44 -39.40 36.01
N THR A 277 -47.17 -40.15 36.82
CA THR A 277 -48.65 -40.16 36.87
C THR A 277 -49.19 -38.82 37.40
N LEU A 278 -50.48 -38.56 37.20
CA LEU A 278 -51.15 -37.34 37.69
C LEU A 278 -51.02 -37.19 39.23
N GLU A 279 -51.08 -38.31 39.95
CA GLU A 279 -50.93 -38.37 41.41
C GLU A 279 -49.50 -38.02 41.85
N GLU A 280 -48.49 -38.60 41.20
CA GLU A 280 -47.06 -38.32 41.48
C GLU A 280 -46.71 -36.84 41.22
N ARG A 281 -47.32 -36.22 40.22
CA ARG A 281 -47.15 -34.79 39.93
C ARG A 281 -47.80 -33.92 41.00
N ALA A 282 -49.01 -34.27 41.43
CA ALA A 282 -49.73 -33.56 42.48
C ALA A 282 -49.02 -33.66 43.84
N GLN A 283 -48.51 -34.85 44.20
CA GLN A 283 -47.71 -35.07 45.40
C GLN A 283 -46.39 -34.28 45.37
N ARG A 284 -45.70 -34.26 44.22
CA ARG A 284 -44.46 -33.49 44.05
C ARG A 284 -44.68 -31.99 44.20
N LEU A 285 -45.78 -31.48 43.64
CA LEU A 285 -46.16 -30.08 43.78
C LEU A 285 -46.58 -29.76 45.22
N PHE A 286 -47.38 -30.61 45.86
CA PHE A 286 -47.81 -30.45 47.26
C PHE A 286 -46.63 -30.47 48.24
N ASN A 287 -45.61 -31.32 48.00
CA ASN A 287 -44.40 -31.39 48.83
C ASN A 287 -43.54 -30.12 48.78
N SER A 288 -43.77 -29.25 47.79
CA SER A 288 -43.15 -27.91 47.70
C SER A 288 -43.93 -26.82 48.44
N LYS A 289 -45.13 -27.12 48.95
CA LYS A 289 -45.96 -26.17 49.70
C LYS A 289 -45.24 -25.74 50.99
N GLY A 290 -45.02 -24.43 51.12
CA GLY A 290 -44.45 -23.81 52.32
C GLY A 290 -42.94 -24.01 52.53
N LYS A 291 -42.23 -24.59 51.56
CA LYS A 291 -40.77 -24.74 51.57
C LYS A 291 -40.12 -23.74 50.63
N GLN A 292 -38.95 -23.23 50.99
CA GLN A 292 -38.14 -22.46 50.06
C GLN A 292 -37.52 -23.40 49.02
N ILE A 293 -37.26 -22.90 47.81
CA ILE A 293 -36.70 -23.68 46.69
C ILE A 293 -35.36 -24.35 47.08
N SER A 294 -34.59 -23.74 47.99
CA SER A 294 -33.33 -24.27 48.54
C SER A 294 -33.48 -25.45 49.50
N GLU A 295 -34.69 -25.71 50.02
CA GLU A 295 -34.99 -26.77 50.99
C GLU A 295 -35.56 -28.04 50.31
N LEU A 296 -35.75 -27.99 48.99
CA LEU A 296 -36.23 -29.12 48.19
C LEU A 296 -35.08 -30.04 47.81
N ASP A 297 -35.34 -31.35 47.78
CA ASP A 297 -34.35 -32.34 47.37
C ASP A 297 -33.87 -32.05 45.93
N PRO A 298 -32.54 -31.87 45.70
CA PRO A 298 -31.95 -31.67 44.38
C PRO A 298 -32.36 -32.72 43.33
N SER A 299 -32.74 -33.93 43.75
CA SER A 299 -33.27 -35.00 42.88
C SER A 299 -34.63 -34.66 42.24
N LEU A 300 -35.42 -33.76 42.83
CA LEU A 300 -36.75 -33.40 42.34
C LEU A 300 -36.73 -32.38 41.19
N PHE A 301 -35.60 -31.69 41.01
CA PHE A 301 -35.41 -30.71 39.95
C PHE A 301 -35.14 -31.39 38.60
N ALA A 302 -35.60 -30.75 37.52
CA ALA A 302 -35.27 -31.21 36.17
C ALA A 302 -33.77 -31.01 35.92
N LYS A 303 -33.04 -32.09 35.63
CA LYS A 303 -31.64 -31.99 35.19
C LYS A 303 -31.58 -31.18 33.90
N SER A 304 -30.70 -30.17 33.84
CA SER A 304 -30.36 -29.53 32.57
C SER A 304 -29.76 -30.60 31.63
N LYS A 305 -30.19 -30.62 30.36
CA LYS A 305 -29.64 -31.58 29.38
C LYS A 305 -28.13 -31.34 29.27
N PRO A 306 -27.26 -32.36 29.41
CA PRO A 306 -25.81 -32.19 29.45
C PRO A 306 -25.16 -31.64 28.15
N GLY A 307 -25.92 -31.52 27.05
CA GLY A 307 -25.47 -30.87 25.81
C GLY A 307 -25.78 -29.37 25.71
N ARG A 308 -26.67 -28.84 26.56
CA ARG A 308 -27.19 -27.46 26.41
C ARG A 308 -26.13 -26.38 26.68
N ASN A 309 -25.17 -26.66 27.57
CA ASN A 309 -24.05 -25.74 27.83
C ASN A 309 -23.06 -25.70 26.66
N LYS A 310 -22.71 -26.87 26.10
CA LYS A 310 -21.78 -26.96 24.97
C LYS A 310 -22.33 -26.32 23.69
N ASP A 311 -23.63 -26.45 23.46
CA ASP A 311 -24.28 -25.77 22.34
C ASP A 311 -24.38 -24.25 22.57
N SER A 312 -24.62 -23.82 23.81
CA SER A 312 -24.62 -22.39 24.17
C SER A 312 -23.22 -21.75 24.02
N GLU A 313 -22.16 -22.47 24.35
CA GLU A 313 -20.77 -22.02 24.16
C GLU A 313 -20.43 -21.89 22.68
N LYS A 314 -20.75 -22.90 21.86
CA LYS A 314 -20.57 -22.83 20.40
C LYS A 314 -21.35 -21.69 19.76
N GLN A 315 -22.56 -21.43 20.22
CA GLN A 315 -23.37 -20.31 19.76
C GLN A 315 -22.74 -18.97 20.14
N LYS A 316 -22.21 -18.86 21.37
CA LYS A 316 -21.47 -17.67 21.81
C LYS A 316 -20.23 -17.46 20.97
N GLU A 317 -19.45 -18.50 20.67
CA GLU A 317 -18.27 -18.41 19.79
C GLU A 317 -18.63 -17.85 18.41
N ILE A 318 -19.66 -18.38 17.75
CA ILE A 318 -20.10 -17.87 16.45
C ILE A 318 -20.55 -16.42 16.57
N ALA A 319 -21.37 -16.10 17.58
CA ALA A 319 -21.85 -14.73 17.78
C ALA A 319 -20.70 -13.73 18.03
N THR A 320 -19.62 -14.16 18.70
CA THR A 320 -18.41 -13.35 18.88
C THR A 320 -17.72 -13.04 17.55
N LEU A 321 -17.59 -14.04 16.67
CA LEU A 321 -17.04 -13.83 15.32
C LEU A 321 -17.92 -12.87 14.52
N GLU A 322 -19.25 -12.99 14.61
CA GLU A 322 -20.16 -12.06 13.94
C GLU A 322 -20.01 -10.63 14.45
N ALA A 323 -19.80 -10.44 15.76
CA ALA A 323 -19.55 -9.12 16.35
C ALA A 323 -18.28 -8.46 15.79
N GLN A 324 -17.20 -9.24 15.68
CA GLN A 324 -15.95 -8.77 15.07
C GLN A 324 -16.15 -8.41 13.61
N LEU A 325 -16.92 -9.21 12.86
CA LEU A 325 -17.17 -8.97 11.45
C LEU A 325 -17.95 -7.66 11.23
N TYR A 326 -18.97 -7.39 12.03
CA TYR A 326 -19.68 -6.11 11.96
C TYR A 326 -18.74 -4.92 12.15
N ARG A 327 -17.78 -5.02 13.09
CA ARG A 327 -16.80 -3.95 13.31
C ARG A 327 -15.86 -3.78 12.12
N PHE A 328 -15.31 -4.86 11.58
CA PHE A 328 -14.43 -4.77 10.41
C PHE A 328 -15.17 -4.26 9.17
N ALA A 329 -16.44 -4.66 8.97
CA ALA A 329 -17.28 -4.15 7.90
C ALA A 329 -17.55 -2.64 8.03
N GLU A 330 -17.64 -2.12 9.26
CA GLU A 330 -17.77 -0.69 9.53
C GLU A 330 -16.44 0.06 9.24
N ILE A 331 -15.32 -0.46 9.74
CA ILE A 331 -13.97 0.12 9.55
C ILE A 331 -13.61 0.21 8.06
N LEU A 332 -14.02 -0.79 7.26
CA LEU A 332 -13.73 -0.93 5.83
C LEU A 332 -14.93 -0.54 4.94
N SER A 333 -15.87 0.26 5.47
CA SER A 333 -17.09 0.65 4.76
C SER A 333 -16.83 1.42 3.46
N GLU A 334 -15.80 2.26 3.43
CA GLU A 334 -15.36 3.00 2.24
C GLU A 334 -14.87 2.06 1.14
N GLN A 335 -13.96 1.13 1.49
CA GLN A 335 -13.41 0.13 0.55
C GLN A 335 -14.51 -0.81 0.05
N ARG A 336 -15.45 -1.17 0.92
CA ARG A 336 -16.64 -1.97 0.53
C ARG A 336 -17.47 -1.26 -0.54
N GLN A 337 -17.77 0.02 -0.33
CA GLN A 337 -18.55 0.79 -1.30
C GLN A 337 -17.79 0.95 -2.62
N ALA A 338 -16.48 1.25 -2.56
CA ALA A 338 -15.62 1.34 -3.74
C ALA A 338 -15.57 0.02 -4.53
N THR A 339 -15.49 -1.11 -3.83
CA THR A 339 -15.50 -2.46 -4.44
C THR A 339 -16.82 -2.73 -5.16
N LYS A 340 -17.95 -2.42 -4.50
CA LYS A 340 -19.27 -2.58 -5.10
C LYS A 340 -19.44 -1.77 -6.38
N GLU A 341 -19.02 -0.51 -6.36
CA GLU A 341 -19.06 0.36 -7.54
C GLU A 341 -18.13 -0.15 -8.65
N ASN A 342 -16.95 -0.66 -8.30
CA ASN A 342 -16.02 -1.23 -9.26
C ASN A 342 -16.61 -2.46 -9.96
N VAL A 343 -17.22 -3.37 -9.19
CA VAL A 343 -17.87 -4.58 -9.71
C VAL A 343 -19.05 -4.22 -10.62
N GLN A 344 -19.90 -3.26 -10.23
CA GLN A 344 -20.99 -2.78 -11.08
C GLN A 344 -20.48 -2.20 -12.39
N ARG A 345 -19.40 -1.40 -12.33
CA ARG A 345 -18.76 -0.82 -13.52
C ARG A 345 -18.18 -1.91 -14.42
N LYS A 346 -17.43 -2.88 -13.87
CA LYS A 346 -16.87 -4.02 -14.63
C LYS A 346 -17.98 -4.89 -15.25
N GLN A 347 -19.13 -5.04 -14.59
CA GLN A 347 -20.26 -5.82 -15.10
C GLN A 347 -21.04 -5.12 -16.22
N ALA A 348 -21.04 -3.79 -16.26
CA ALA A 348 -21.72 -2.99 -17.29
C ALA A 348 -20.91 -2.85 -18.59
N ARG A 349 -19.60 -3.15 -18.57
CA ARG A 349 -18.69 -3.02 -19.71
C ARG A 349 -18.84 -4.14 -20.73
N THR A 350 -18.59 -3.83 -21.99
CA THR A 350 -18.46 -4.84 -23.06
C THR A 350 -17.13 -5.58 -22.97
N VAL A 351 -17.00 -6.73 -23.65
CA VAL A 351 -15.82 -7.62 -23.52
C VAL A 351 -14.50 -6.89 -23.83
N GLY A 352 -14.46 -6.05 -24.87
CA GLY A 352 -13.26 -5.28 -25.22
C GLY A 352 -12.91 -4.19 -24.20
N GLU A 353 -13.92 -3.49 -23.67
CA GLU A 353 -13.73 -2.46 -22.64
C GLU A 353 -13.30 -3.04 -21.28
N ARG A 354 -13.58 -4.33 -21.05
CA ARG A 354 -13.14 -5.04 -19.85
C ARG A 354 -11.65 -5.37 -19.93
N GLU A 355 -11.19 -5.88 -21.08
CA GLU A 355 -9.77 -6.17 -21.35
C GLU A 355 -8.90 -4.90 -21.30
N GLU A 356 -9.37 -3.78 -21.88
CA GLU A 356 -8.68 -2.49 -21.75
C GLU A 356 -8.60 -2.02 -20.29
N SER A 357 -9.65 -2.22 -19.50
CA SER A 357 -9.64 -1.78 -18.10
C SER A 357 -8.80 -2.62 -17.16
N ASP A 358 -8.68 -3.92 -17.42
CA ASP A 358 -7.80 -4.79 -16.65
C ASP A 358 -6.32 -4.46 -16.99
N ASN A 359 -6.03 -4.01 -18.22
CA ASN A 359 -4.73 -3.45 -18.59
C ASN A 359 -4.47 -2.06 -17.97
N GLU A 360 -5.47 -1.15 -17.92
CA GLU A 360 -5.35 0.15 -17.26
C GLU A 360 -5.08 0.03 -15.76
N ILE A 361 -5.64 -0.98 -15.07
CA ILE A 361 -5.33 -1.26 -13.65
C ILE A 361 -3.84 -1.62 -13.50
N SER A 362 -3.25 -2.32 -14.47
CA SER A 362 -1.82 -2.65 -14.47
C SER A 362 -0.90 -1.49 -14.90
N GLU A 363 -1.36 -0.57 -15.76
CA GLU A 363 -0.56 0.55 -16.28
C GLU A 363 -0.68 1.84 -15.45
N SER A 364 -1.79 2.03 -14.73
CA SER A 364 -2.00 3.18 -13.83
C SER A 364 -1.11 3.17 -12.59
N GLU A 365 -0.33 2.10 -12.36
CA GLU A 365 0.70 2.07 -11.32
C GLU A 365 1.92 2.97 -11.62
N SER A 366 2.07 3.44 -12.87
CA SER A 366 3.25 4.17 -13.34
C SER A 366 3.04 5.57 -13.92
N GLU A 367 1.81 6.03 -14.19
CA GLU A 367 1.61 7.21 -15.08
C GLU A 367 0.85 8.43 -14.50
N ASP A 368 0.52 8.46 -13.21
CA ASP A 368 -0.18 9.63 -12.64
C ASP A 368 0.75 10.76 -12.13
N GLU A 369 2.05 10.71 -12.41
CA GLU A 369 3.02 11.67 -11.84
C GLU A 369 3.23 13.00 -12.62
N ASP A 370 2.73 13.18 -13.84
CA ASP A 370 3.18 14.34 -14.65
C ASP A 370 2.10 15.11 -15.44
N ASN A 371 0.90 15.27 -14.88
CA ASN A 371 -0.12 16.17 -15.46
C ASN A 371 -0.44 17.42 -14.61
N ASP A 372 0.50 17.88 -13.78
CA ASP A 372 0.50 19.28 -13.36
C ASP A 372 1.08 20.12 -14.51
N VAL A 373 0.23 20.83 -15.25
CA VAL A 373 0.64 21.80 -16.27
C VAL A 373 1.53 22.86 -15.61
N ILE A 374 2.85 22.64 -15.66
CA ILE A 374 3.85 23.53 -15.08
C ILE A 374 3.65 24.92 -15.69
N TYR A 375 3.31 25.90 -14.84
CA TYR A 375 3.04 27.28 -15.25
C TYR A 375 4.26 27.90 -15.93
N ASN A 376 4.33 27.79 -17.26
CA ASN A 376 5.40 28.30 -18.12
C ASN A 376 4.87 29.42 -19.04
N PRO A 377 4.47 30.58 -18.48
CA PRO A 377 3.86 31.67 -19.24
C PRO A 377 4.79 32.32 -20.28
N LYS A 378 6.10 32.02 -20.22
CA LYS A 378 7.11 32.52 -21.17
C LYS A 378 7.62 31.45 -22.15
N ASN A 379 7.04 30.25 -22.10
CA ASN A 379 7.40 29.10 -22.92
C ASN A 379 8.93 28.89 -23.02
N LEU A 380 9.60 29.00 -21.88
CA LEU A 380 11.05 28.82 -21.77
C LEU A 380 11.39 27.33 -21.85
N PRO A 381 12.54 26.96 -22.46
CA PRO A 381 12.99 25.57 -22.49
C PRO A 381 13.07 25.00 -21.07
N LEU A 382 12.64 23.74 -20.89
CA LEU A 382 12.73 23.06 -19.61
C LEU A 382 14.18 22.61 -19.38
N GLY A 383 14.63 22.71 -18.13
CA GLY A 383 15.92 22.18 -17.71
C GLY A 383 15.89 20.66 -17.55
N TRP A 384 17.01 20.10 -17.11
CA TRP A 384 17.11 18.69 -16.72
C TRP A 384 16.24 18.34 -15.48
N ASP A 385 15.78 19.37 -14.75
CA ASP A 385 14.91 19.29 -13.57
C ASP A 385 13.41 19.45 -13.93
N GLY A 386 13.03 19.32 -15.22
CA GLY A 386 11.63 19.47 -15.69
C GLY A 386 11.03 20.89 -15.58
N LYS A 387 11.69 21.81 -14.86
CA LYS A 387 11.24 23.19 -14.65
C LYS A 387 11.77 24.16 -15.72
N PRO A 388 11.05 25.26 -16.04
CA PRO A 388 11.52 26.28 -16.96
C PRO A 388 12.86 26.88 -16.52
N ILE A 389 13.86 26.91 -17.41
CA ILE A 389 15.18 27.45 -17.06
C ILE A 389 15.10 28.92 -16.64
N PRO A 390 15.91 29.38 -15.67
CA PRO A 390 15.95 30.79 -15.28
C PRO A 390 16.20 31.73 -16.46
N TYR A 391 15.47 32.84 -16.50
CA TYR A 391 15.49 33.79 -17.64
C TYR A 391 16.88 34.40 -17.92
N TRP A 392 17.69 34.61 -16.88
CA TRP A 392 19.06 35.11 -17.05
C TRP A 392 19.96 34.06 -17.72
N LEU A 393 19.75 32.77 -17.43
CA LEU A 393 20.49 31.66 -18.02
C LEU A 393 20.10 31.46 -19.49
N TYR A 394 18.82 31.63 -19.80
CA TYR A 394 18.29 31.69 -21.17
C TYR A 394 18.95 32.80 -21.99
N LYS A 395 19.14 33.99 -21.40
CA LYS A 395 19.88 35.10 -22.05
C LYS A 395 21.40 34.87 -22.12
N LEU A 396 22.00 34.32 -21.06
CA LEU A 396 23.45 34.09 -20.98
C LEU A 396 23.92 33.11 -22.05
N HIS A 397 23.18 32.02 -22.27
CA HIS A 397 23.49 31.03 -23.30
C HIS A 397 22.98 31.42 -24.70
N GLY A 398 22.40 32.62 -24.86
CA GLY A 398 21.91 33.12 -26.14
C GLY A 398 20.74 32.34 -26.72
N LEU A 399 20.02 31.55 -25.91
CA LEU A 399 18.87 30.75 -26.35
C LEU A 399 17.68 31.63 -26.80
N ASN A 400 17.70 32.91 -26.44
CA ASN A 400 16.77 33.94 -26.93
C ASN A 400 17.05 34.40 -28.37
N ILE A 401 18.14 33.94 -28.99
CA ILE A 401 18.52 34.28 -30.35
C ILE A 401 18.19 33.08 -31.24
N SER A 402 17.29 33.31 -32.20
CA SER A 402 16.88 32.32 -33.19
C SER A 402 17.71 32.44 -34.46
N TYR A 403 18.25 31.33 -34.93
CA TYR A 403 18.93 31.20 -36.21
C TYR A 403 18.12 30.27 -37.12
N THR A 404 18.02 30.61 -38.40
CA THR A 404 17.34 29.78 -39.41
C THR A 404 18.35 29.12 -40.32
N CYS A 405 18.07 27.88 -40.72
CA CYS A 405 18.84 27.17 -41.74
C CYS A 405 17.93 26.78 -42.92
N GLU A 406 18.21 27.32 -44.11
CA GLU A 406 17.41 27.09 -45.32
C GLU A 406 17.57 25.66 -45.83
N ILE A 407 18.80 25.12 -45.79
CA ILE A 407 19.12 23.73 -46.16
C ILE A 407 18.33 22.70 -45.32
N CYS A 408 17.96 23.06 -44.09
CA CYS A 408 17.13 22.24 -43.20
C CYS A 408 15.62 22.51 -43.34
N GLY A 409 15.16 23.21 -44.39
CA GLY A 409 13.76 23.58 -44.59
C GLY A 409 13.30 24.77 -43.75
N ASN A 410 14.15 25.80 -43.61
CA ASN A 410 13.92 26.99 -42.77
C ASN A 410 13.66 26.67 -41.29
N PHE A 411 14.24 25.58 -40.79
CA PHE A 411 14.11 25.20 -39.39
C PHE A 411 14.82 26.21 -38.47
N ILE A 412 14.15 26.55 -37.36
CA ILE A 412 14.63 27.54 -36.40
C ILE A 412 15.39 26.83 -35.28
N TYR A 413 16.67 27.16 -35.12
CA TYR A 413 17.51 26.75 -34.02
C TYR A 413 17.62 27.87 -32.99
N ARG A 414 17.40 27.55 -31.71
CA ARG A 414 17.55 28.50 -30.60
C ARG A 414 18.94 28.39 -30.01
N GLY A 415 19.70 29.48 -30.07
CA GLY A 415 21.04 29.58 -29.51
C GLY A 415 22.18 29.28 -30.48
N PRO A 416 23.32 30.01 -30.37
CA PRO A 416 24.46 29.82 -31.25
C PRO A 416 25.08 28.42 -31.17
N LYS A 417 25.12 27.82 -29.97
CA LYS A 417 25.72 26.50 -29.76
C LYS A 417 24.90 25.37 -30.43
N ALA A 418 23.58 25.43 -30.31
CA ALA A 418 22.70 24.49 -31.00
C ALA A 418 22.82 24.66 -32.52
N PHE A 419 22.90 25.91 -32.98
CA PHE A 419 23.12 26.22 -34.39
C PHE A 419 24.52 25.83 -34.91
N GLN A 420 25.56 25.73 -34.09
CA GLN A 420 26.82 25.19 -34.58
C GLN A 420 26.80 23.66 -34.66
N ARG A 421 26.13 23.02 -33.69
CA ARG A 421 26.03 21.55 -33.66
C ARG A 421 25.20 21.00 -34.83
N HIS A 422 24.18 21.72 -35.28
CA HIS A 422 23.28 21.21 -36.31
C HIS A 422 23.95 20.88 -37.65
N PHE A 423 25.09 21.50 -37.99
CA PHE A 423 25.84 21.20 -39.22
C PHE A 423 26.33 19.73 -39.28
N ALA A 424 26.59 19.12 -38.12
CA ALA A 424 26.97 17.72 -38.00
C ALA A 424 25.78 16.79 -37.72
N GLU A 425 24.58 17.33 -37.51
CA GLU A 425 23.38 16.55 -37.21
C GLU A 425 22.78 15.96 -38.50
N TRP A 426 22.07 14.83 -38.33
CA TRP A 426 21.55 14.04 -39.45
C TRP A 426 20.64 14.85 -40.39
N ARG A 427 19.81 15.75 -39.85
CA ARG A 427 18.88 16.57 -40.66
C ARG A 427 19.61 17.46 -41.66
N HIS A 428 20.69 18.12 -41.24
CA HIS A 428 21.49 18.97 -42.12
C HIS A 428 22.27 18.14 -43.12
N ALA A 429 22.87 17.02 -42.68
CA ALA A 429 23.55 16.08 -43.56
C ALA A 429 22.62 15.49 -44.64
N HIS A 430 21.36 15.23 -44.29
CA HIS A 430 20.34 14.78 -45.22
C HIS A 430 19.95 15.87 -46.22
N GLY A 431 19.76 17.11 -45.77
CA GLY A 431 19.53 18.26 -46.65
C GLY A 431 20.65 18.44 -47.68
N MET A 432 21.91 18.39 -47.23
CA MET A 432 23.09 18.44 -48.11
C MET A 432 23.13 17.27 -49.10
N ARG A 433 22.75 16.06 -48.67
CA ARG A 433 22.66 14.88 -49.55
C ARG A 433 21.58 15.05 -50.62
N CYS A 434 20.43 15.62 -50.30
CA CYS A 434 19.37 15.91 -51.26
C CYS A 434 19.80 16.94 -52.32
N LEU A 435 20.71 17.86 -51.95
CA LEU A 435 21.34 18.80 -52.89
C LEU A 435 22.48 18.18 -53.71
N GLY A 436 22.88 16.93 -53.43
CA GLY A 436 23.99 16.26 -54.09
C GLY A 436 25.37 16.77 -53.66
N ILE A 437 25.46 17.46 -52.51
CA ILE A 437 26.71 18.02 -51.98
C ILE A 437 27.22 17.12 -50.84
N PRO A 438 28.50 16.71 -50.82
CA PRO A 438 29.07 15.95 -49.71
C PRO A 438 29.21 16.84 -48.46
N ASN A 439 28.67 16.37 -47.33
CA ASN A 439 28.74 17.08 -46.04
C ASN A 439 30.18 17.03 -45.48
N THR A 440 30.98 18.05 -45.80
CA THR A 440 32.38 18.20 -45.38
C THR A 440 32.57 19.52 -44.64
N ALA A 441 33.67 19.66 -43.90
CA ALA A 441 33.96 20.87 -43.11
C ALA A 441 34.02 22.17 -43.93
N HIS A 442 34.21 22.09 -45.25
CA HIS A 442 34.18 23.23 -46.17
C HIS A 442 32.81 23.94 -46.20
N PHE A 443 31.74 23.22 -45.87
CA PHE A 443 30.37 23.76 -45.85
C PHE A 443 29.90 24.17 -44.45
N ALA A 444 30.80 24.22 -43.45
CA ALA A 444 30.46 24.71 -42.13
C ALA A 444 30.04 26.19 -42.20
N ASN A 445 28.95 26.54 -41.51
CA ASN A 445 28.33 27.88 -41.50
C ASN A 445 27.60 28.29 -42.79
N VAL A 446 27.50 27.42 -43.81
CA VAL A 446 26.71 27.70 -45.02
C VAL A 446 25.25 27.30 -44.77
N THR A 447 24.35 28.25 -44.85
CA THR A 447 22.93 28.05 -44.47
C THR A 447 21.98 28.20 -45.64
N GLN A 448 22.37 29.01 -46.64
CA GLN A 448 21.61 29.23 -47.86
C GLN A 448 21.93 28.17 -48.90
N ILE A 449 20.91 27.74 -49.64
CA ILE A 449 21.05 26.69 -50.66
C ILE A 449 21.88 27.20 -51.85
N GLU A 450 21.66 28.46 -52.26
CA GLU A 450 22.38 29.09 -53.37
C GLU A 450 23.89 29.18 -53.10
N ASP A 451 24.27 29.61 -51.90
CA ASP A 451 25.66 29.71 -51.47
C ASP A 451 26.35 28.33 -51.43
N ALA A 452 25.64 27.30 -50.95
CA ALA A 452 26.18 25.93 -50.93
C ALA A 452 26.45 25.41 -52.34
N LEU A 453 25.54 25.65 -53.30
CA LEU A 453 25.69 25.24 -54.70
C LEU A 453 26.83 25.99 -55.40
N THR A 454 26.95 27.31 -55.19
CA THR A 454 28.04 28.10 -55.78
C THR A 454 29.40 27.67 -55.24
N LEU A 455 29.51 27.42 -53.94
CA LEU A 455 30.73 26.91 -53.32
C LEU A 455 31.08 25.51 -53.83
N TRP A 456 30.09 24.62 -53.96
CA TRP A 456 30.31 23.28 -54.49
C TRP A 456 30.79 23.30 -55.94
N ASN A 457 30.21 24.14 -56.80
CA ASN A 457 30.66 24.28 -58.19
C ASN A 457 32.10 24.79 -58.26
N LYS A 458 32.48 25.79 -57.44
CA LYS A 458 33.87 26.27 -57.36
C LYS A 458 34.84 25.16 -56.92
N LEU A 459 34.51 24.42 -55.86
CA LEU A 459 35.34 23.31 -55.38
C LEU A 459 35.45 22.18 -56.40
N LYS A 460 34.37 21.91 -57.14
CA LYS A 460 34.36 20.92 -58.22
C LYS A 460 35.25 21.37 -59.38
N ASP A 461 35.21 22.65 -59.74
CA ASP A 461 36.04 23.23 -60.79
C ASP A 461 37.53 23.21 -60.39
N GLU A 462 37.88 23.62 -59.16
CA GLU A 462 39.25 23.54 -58.64
C GLU A 462 39.76 22.10 -58.65
N LYS A 463 38.98 21.16 -58.10
CA LYS A 463 39.34 19.74 -58.08
C LYS A 463 39.41 19.13 -59.49
N SER A 464 38.65 19.66 -60.45
CA SER A 464 38.73 19.22 -61.85
C SER A 464 39.98 19.72 -62.56
N LYS A 465 40.49 20.90 -62.18
CA LYS A 465 41.75 21.47 -62.68
C LYS A 465 42.98 20.78 -62.09
N GLU A 466 42.91 20.35 -60.83
CA GLU A 466 43.98 19.57 -60.19
C GLU A 466 44.03 18.12 -60.66
N ARG A 467 42.94 17.61 -61.27
CA ARG A 467 42.86 16.23 -61.73
C ARG A 467 43.54 16.11 -63.10
N PHE A 468 44.74 15.51 -63.09
CA PHE A 468 45.51 15.21 -64.30
C PHE A 468 44.65 14.55 -65.40
N GLN A 469 44.58 15.19 -66.57
CA GLN A 469 43.81 14.70 -67.72
C GLN A 469 44.74 14.06 -68.74
N ALA A 470 44.96 12.75 -68.61
CA ALA A 470 45.87 11.98 -69.49
C ALA A 470 45.58 12.11 -71.01
N SER A 471 44.36 12.42 -71.43
CA SER A 471 44.04 12.66 -72.85
C SER A 471 44.63 13.96 -73.42
N THR A 472 44.87 14.94 -72.55
CA THR A 472 45.14 16.33 -72.92
C THR A 472 46.53 16.77 -72.46
N GLU A 473 46.99 16.23 -71.32
CA GLU A 473 48.23 16.61 -70.64
C GLU A 473 49.35 15.56 -70.80
N GLU A 474 49.05 14.38 -71.36
CA GLU A 474 50.05 13.36 -71.70
C GLU A 474 50.50 13.58 -73.16
N GLU A 475 51.79 13.88 -73.34
CA GLU A 475 52.41 14.20 -74.63
C GLU A 475 53.09 12.97 -75.24
N TYR A 476 52.85 12.74 -76.53
CA TYR A 476 53.43 11.67 -77.34
C TYR A 476 54.20 12.28 -78.52
N GLU A 477 55.34 11.70 -78.86
CA GLU A 477 56.17 12.15 -79.98
C GLU A 477 55.90 11.28 -81.21
N ASP A 478 55.69 11.91 -82.37
CA ASP A 478 55.52 11.21 -83.64
C ASP A 478 56.87 10.76 -84.25
N THR A 479 56.80 10.00 -85.35
CA THR A 479 58.00 9.49 -86.05
C THR A 479 58.86 10.59 -86.69
N GLN A 480 58.36 11.84 -86.76
CA GLN A 480 59.04 13.02 -87.27
C GLN A 480 59.56 13.93 -86.14
N GLY A 481 59.35 13.57 -84.88
CA GLY A 481 59.80 14.31 -83.71
C GLY A 481 58.87 15.44 -83.24
N ASN A 482 57.63 15.49 -83.73
CA ASN A 482 56.64 16.47 -83.27
C ASN A 482 55.91 15.96 -82.03
N VAL A 483 55.76 16.83 -81.04
CA VAL A 483 55.07 16.52 -79.79
C VAL A 483 53.58 16.88 -79.91
N VAL A 484 52.71 15.88 -79.73
CA VAL A 484 51.26 16.03 -79.78
C VAL A 484 50.62 15.40 -78.55
N ASN A 485 49.48 15.92 -78.09
CA ASN A 485 48.78 15.29 -76.98
C ASN A 485 48.24 13.90 -77.37
N LYS A 486 48.05 13.04 -76.38
CA LYS A 486 47.61 11.65 -76.57
C LYS A 486 46.37 11.51 -77.44
N LYS A 487 45.36 12.38 -77.25
CA LYS A 487 44.12 12.33 -78.02
C LYS A 487 44.37 12.60 -79.50
N THR A 488 45.16 13.63 -79.81
CA THR A 488 45.54 13.97 -81.18
C THR A 488 46.41 12.88 -81.79
N PHE A 489 47.33 12.29 -81.03
CA PHE A 489 48.13 11.15 -81.47
C PHE A 489 47.25 9.96 -81.83
N GLU A 490 46.30 9.57 -80.96
CA GLU A 490 45.40 8.45 -81.23
C GLU A 490 44.46 8.72 -82.41
N ASP A 491 43.98 9.95 -82.57
CA ASP A 491 43.12 10.33 -83.70
C ASP A 491 43.89 10.35 -85.02
N LEU A 492 45.12 10.88 -85.06
CA LEU A 492 45.98 10.84 -86.23
C LEU A 492 46.39 9.40 -86.58
N LYS A 493 46.62 8.56 -85.57
CA LYS A 493 46.92 7.13 -85.75
C LYS A 493 45.72 6.39 -86.35
N ARG A 494 44.50 6.71 -85.91
CA ARG A 494 43.26 6.14 -86.48
C ARG A 494 42.99 6.62 -87.90
N GLN A 495 43.41 7.84 -88.24
CA GLN A 495 43.32 8.40 -89.60
C GLN A 495 44.46 7.92 -90.52
N GLY A 496 45.47 7.22 -89.99
CA GLY A 496 46.62 6.70 -90.73
C GLY A 496 47.64 7.76 -91.13
N LEU A 497 47.71 8.87 -90.38
CA LEU A 497 48.52 10.05 -90.67
C LEU A 497 49.81 10.14 -89.83
N LEU A 498 50.16 9.08 -89.08
CA LEU A 498 51.34 8.99 -88.18
C LEU A 498 52.30 7.86 -88.56
#